data_AF-A0A395VTL2-F1
#
_entry.id   AF-A0A395VTL2-F1
#
_cell.length_a   1.000
_cell.length_b   1.000
_cell.length_c   1.000
_cell.angle_alpha   90.00
_cell.angle_beta   90.00
_cell.angle_gamma   90.00
#
_symmetry.space_group_name_H-M   'P 1'
#
loop_
_entity.id
_entity.type
_entity.pdbx_description
1 polymer ?
#
loop_
_entity_poly.entity_id
_entity_poly.type
_entity_poly.pdbx_seq_one_letter_code
_entity_poly.pdbx_strand_id
1 'polypeptide(L)'
;MKLTLNRKFKGQTYTIGDLSIDGKFFCNTIEDAVRELPATCPDTPRGRSCTCKEKVYSKTAIPAGTYKVTLQYSPKYKKKMPYLHDVPHFLGILIHSGNTEGDSAGCIIVGKNTVKGKVLESRTTFQKLYAMLESERDITIQII
;
A
#
# COMPACT_ATOMS: atom_id res chain seq x y z
N MET A 1 -13.80 2.71 -9.99
CA MET A 1 -13.34 1.44 -9.36
C MET A 1 -13.10 1.57 -7.86
N LYS A 2 -13.53 0.57 -7.06
CA LYS A 2 -13.24 0.46 -5.62
C LYS A 2 -12.29 -0.70 -5.34
N LEU A 3 -11.10 -0.40 -4.81
CA LEU A 3 -10.18 -1.37 -4.25
C LEU A 3 -10.52 -1.58 -2.76
N THR A 4 -10.47 -2.81 -2.28
CA THR A 4 -10.61 -3.12 -0.85
C THR A 4 -9.47 -4.03 -0.43
N LEU A 5 -8.65 -3.56 0.49
CA LEU A 5 -7.54 -4.31 1.09
C LEU A 5 -7.95 -4.74 2.50
N ASN A 6 -8.19 -6.03 2.67
CA ASN A 6 -8.55 -6.63 3.94
C ASN A 6 -7.32 -7.29 4.58
N ARG A 7 -6.80 -6.72 5.67
CA ARG A 7 -5.62 -7.24 6.39
C ARG A 7 -5.98 -8.51 7.18
N LYS A 8 -5.75 -9.67 6.57
CA LYS A 8 -6.06 -10.99 7.15
C LYS A 8 -5.07 -11.48 8.21
N PHE A 9 -3.83 -10.99 8.19
CA PHE A 9 -2.81 -11.36 9.16
C PHE A 9 -1.96 -10.16 9.53
N LYS A 10 -1.97 -9.75 10.80
CA LYS A 10 -1.16 -8.66 11.36
C LYS A 10 -0.07 -9.27 12.23
N GLY A 11 1.09 -9.51 11.64
CA GLY A 11 2.27 -10.06 12.33
C GLY A 11 3.12 -8.98 12.98
N GLN A 12 4.17 -9.42 13.67
CA GLN A 12 5.09 -8.49 14.37
C GLN A 12 5.93 -7.65 13.41
N THR A 13 6.31 -8.20 12.24
CA THR A 13 7.15 -7.49 11.25
C THR A 13 6.43 -7.18 9.96
N TYR A 14 5.47 -8.01 9.56
CA TYR A 14 4.74 -7.87 8.29
C TYR A 14 3.23 -8.05 8.48
N THR A 15 2.48 -7.52 7.52
CA THR A 15 1.03 -7.69 7.42
C THR A 15 0.68 -8.30 6.08
N ILE A 16 -0.14 -9.34 6.06
CA ILE A 16 -0.70 -9.92 4.83
C ILE A 16 -2.15 -9.48 4.70
N GLY A 17 -2.52 -9.03 3.51
CA GLY A 17 -3.90 -8.69 3.17
C GLY A 17 -4.39 -9.37 1.89
N ASP A 18 -5.70 -9.31 1.68
CA ASP A 18 -6.36 -9.67 0.43
C ASP A 18 -6.88 -8.40 -0.24
N LEU A 19 -6.43 -8.17 -1.48
CA LEU A 19 -6.88 -7.06 -2.30
C LEU A 19 -8.00 -7.54 -3.22
N SER A 20 -9.14 -6.87 -3.14
CA SER A 20 -10.29 -7.09 -4.00
C SER A 20 -10.56 -5.85 -4.86
N ILE A 21 -11.07 -6.06 -6.06
CA ILE A 21 -11.51 -5.01 -6.99
C ILE A 21 -13.01 -5.16 -7.17
N ASP A 22 -13.76 -4.13 -6.81
CA ASP A 22 -15.22 -4.08 -6.87
C ASP A 22 -15.87 -5.32 -6.21
N GLY A 23 -15.34 -5.70 -5.04
CA GLY A 23 -15.81 -6.82 -4.22
C GLY A 23 -15.31 -8.20 -4.65
N LYS A 24 -14.59 -8.33 -5.77
CA LYS A 24 -14.03 -9.61 -6.21
C LYS A 24 -12.56 -9.72 -5.82
N PHE A 25 -12.19 -10.83 -5.17
CA PHE A 25 -10.79 -11.10 -4.85
C PHE A 25 -9.91 -11.00 -6.10
N PHE A 26 -8.80 -10.28 -5.99
CA PHE A 26 -7.85 -10.08 -7.08
C PHE A 26 -6.48 -10.69 -6.75
N CYS A 27 -5.88 -10.32 -5.62
CA CYS A 27 -4.58 -10.84 -5.22
C CYS A 27 -4.34 -10.72 -3.71
N ASN A 28 -3.17 -11.19 -3.24
CA ASN A 28 -2.72 -10.92 -1.87
C ASN A 28 -1.77 -9.71 -1.85
N THR A 29 -1.56 -9.20 -0.65
CA THR A 29 -0.63 -8.10 -0.39
C THR A 29 0.30 -8.41 0.77
N ILE A 30 1.45 -7.74 0.77
CA ILE A 30 2.31 -7.63 1.94
C ILE A 30 2.64 -6.16 2.21
N GLU A 31 2.57 -5.80 3.48
CA GLU A 31 2.91 -4.49 4.01
C GLU A 31 3.83 -4.68 5.23
N ASP A 32 4.41 -3.59 5.71
CA ASP A 32 5.02 -3.52 7.03
C ASP A 32 4.06 -3.91 8.17
N ALA A 33 4.57 -4.01 9.41
CA ALA A 33 3.74 -4.19 10.60
C ALA A 33 2.76 -3.02 10.79
N VAL A 34 1.51 -3.33 11.11
CA VAL A 34 0.53 -2.34 11.57
C VAL A 34 0.93 -1.85 12.97
N ARG A 35 0.90 -0.54 13.19
CA ARG A 35 1.17 0.10 14.48
C ARG A 35 0.07 1.11 14.77
N GLU A 36 -0.22 1.30 16.05
CA GLU A 36 -1.08 2.39 16.50
C GLU A 36 -0.33 3.72 16.31
N LEU A 37 -0.85 4.56 15.42
CA LEU A 37 -0.32 5.89 15.14
C LEU A 37 -1.28 6.95 15.70
N PRO A 38 -0.78 8.13 16.09
CA PRO A 38 -1.65 9.25 16.44
C PRO A 38 -2.65 9.55 15.32
N ALA A 39 -3.83 10.07 15.64
CA ALA A 39 -4.85 10.35 14.61
C ALA A 39 -4.38 11.35 13.54
N THR A 40 -3.49 12.27 13.92
CA THR A 40 -2.96 13.31 13.05
C THR A 40 -1.44 13.36 13.10
N CYS A 41 -0.81 13.69 11.97
CA CYS A 41 0.60 14.00 11.87
C CYS A 41 0.77 15.52 11.66
N PRO A 42 1.58 16.22 12.48
CA PRO A 42 1.81 17.65 12.26
C PRO A 42 2.72 17.95 11.06
N ASP A 43 3.49 16.95 10.58
CA ASP A 43 4.54 17.15 9.58
C ASP A 43 4.12 16.82 8.16
N THR A 44 3.43 15.69 7.96
CA THR A 44 3.12 15.20 6.61
C THR A 44 2.16 16.07 5.80
N PRO A 45 1.16 16.75 6.39
CA PRO A 45 0.36 17.75 5.66
C PRO A 45 1.18 18.95 5.17
N ARG A 46 2.35 19.20 5.76
CA ARG A 46 3.30 20.25 5.34
C ARG A 46 4.38 19.72 4.40
N GLY A 47 4.23 18.50 3.90
CA GLY A 47 5.22 17.85 3.03
C GLY A 47 6.52 17.43 3.73
N ARG A 48 6.54 17.39 5.07
CA ARG A 48 7.71 16.97 5.86
C ARG A 48 7.55 15.53 6.34
N SER A 49 8.67 14.81 6.44
CA SER A 49 8.67 13.45 6.98
C SER A 49 8.10 13.41 8.40
N CYS A 50 7.29 12.40 8.69
CA CYS A 50 6.70 12.20 10.01
C CYS A 50 7.78 11.97 11.08
N THR A 51 7.64 12.68 12.21
CA THR A 51 8.51 12.56 13.39
C THR A 51 7.83 11.91 14.61
N CYS A 52 6.59 11.44 14.47
CA CYS A 52 5.86 10.77 15.56
C CYS A 52 6.60 9.51 16.03
N LYS A 53 6.73 9.35 17.35
CA LYS A 53 7.53 8.30 18.00
C LYS A 53 7.05 6.89 17.68
N GLU A 54 5.76 6.73 17.47
CA GLU A 54 5.09 5.46 17.19
C GLU A 54 5.40 4.94 15.77
N LYS A 55 5.72 5.86 14.84
CA LYS A 55 6.05 5.51 13.47
C LYS A 55 7.51 5.11 13.37
N VAL A 56 7.75 3.83 13.07
CA VAL A 56 9.08 3.33 12.72
C VAL A 56 9.28 3.44 11.22
N TYR A 57 10.30 4.20 10.79
CA TYR A 57 10.63 4.36 9.38
C TYR A 57 10.84 3.01 8.70
N SER A 58 10.22 2.83 7.53
CA SER A 58 10.28 1.61 6.72
C SER A 58 9.90 0.31 7.45
N LYS A 59 9.12 0.40 8.53
CA LYS A 59 8.65 -0.73 9.34
C LYS A 59 7.24 -0.48 9.92
N THR A 60 6.47 0.36 9.25
CA THR A 60 5.11 0.75 9.66
C THR A 60 4.21 0.79 8.45
N ALA A 61 3.14 -0.01 8.46
CA ALA A 61 2.12 0.04 7.43
C ALA A 61 1.26 1.30 7.57
N ILE A 62 0.63 1.71 6.47
CA ILE A 62 -0.22 2.90 6.46
C ILE A 62 -1.49 2.68 7.32
N PRO A 63 -2.10 3.74 7.87
CA PRO A 63 -3.29 3.60 8.69
C PRO A 63 -4.46 2.98 7.91
N ALA A 64 -5.35 2.29 8.61
CA ALA A 64 -6.64 1.91 8.03
C ALA A 64 -7.43 3.18 7.66
N GLY A 65 -8.23 3.10 6.60
CA GLY A 65 -8.90 4.29 6.04
C GLY A 65 -9.28 4.11 4.59
N THR A 66 -9.86 5.15 3.99
CA THR A 66 -10.17 5.19 2.57
C THR A 66 -9.36 6.29 1.91
N TYR A 67 -8.62 5.93 0.86
CA TYR A 67 -7.71 6.84 0.17
C TYR A 67 -8.08 6.92 -1.31
N LYS A 68 -7.92 8.12 -1.88
CA LYS A 68 -7.97 8.30 -3.33
C LYS A 68 -6.72 7.69 -3.96
N VAL A 69 -6.88 7.05 -5.10
CA VAL A 69 -5.77 6.52 -5.89
C VAL A 69 -5.75 7.17 -7.27
N THR A 70 -4.55 7.53 -7.74
CA THR A 70 -4.32 8.01 -9.11
C THR A 70 -3.03 7.41 -9.67
N LEU A 71 -2.89 7.37 -11.00
CA LEU A 71 -1.61 7.03 -11.62
C LEU A 71 -0.71 8.28 -11.73
N GLN A 72 0.35 8.36 -10.93
CA GLN A 72 1.33 9.46 -10.94
C GLN A 72 2.71 9.01 -11.36
N TYR A 73 3.47 9.90 -12.01
CA TYR A 73 4.86 9.62 -12.36
C TYR A 73 5.71 9.45 -11.09
N SER A 74 6.42 8.35 -10.99
CA SER A 74 7.37 8.08 -9.91
C SER A 74 8.81 8.24 -10.41
N PRO A 75 9.62 9.16 -9.85
CA PRO A 75 11.04 9.28 -10.19
C PRO A 75 11.84 8.00 -9.92
N LYS A 76 11.48 7.25 -8.86
CA LYS A 76 12.12 5.98 -8.48
C LYS A 76 11.95 4.90 -9.56
N TYR A 77 10.73 4.75 -10.09
CA TYR A 77 10.39 3.72 -11.08
C TYR A 77 10.44 4.21 -12.53
N LYS A 78 10.63 5.52 -12.74
CA LYS A 78 10.66 6.21 -14.04
C LYS A 78 9.42 5.96 -14.91
N LYS A 79 8.26 5.78 -14.29
CA LYS A 79 6.97 5.55 -14.94
C LYS A 79 5.80 5.95 -14.04
N LYS A 80 4.59 5.97 -14.61
CA LYS A 80 3.36 6.14 -13.82
C LYS A 80 3.14 4.94 -12.90
N MET A 81 2.76 5.20 -11.66
CA MET A 81 2.53 4.22 -10.61
C MET A 81 1.23 4.55 -9.86
N PRO A 82 0.49 3.55 -9.35
CA PRO A 82 -0.65 3.78 -8.48
C PRO A 82 -0.19 4.46 -7.18
N TYR A 83 -0.70 5.66 -6.94
CA TYR A 83 -0.32 6.54 -5.85
C TYR A 83 -1.53 6.78 -4.94
N LEU A 84 -1.34 6.62 -3.62
CA LEU A 84 -2.35 6.89 -2.60
C LEU A 84 -2.18 8.32 -2.08
N HIS A 85 -3.27 9.10 -2.11
CA HIS A 85 -3.27 10.50 -1.65
C HIS A 85 -3.55 10.64 -0.16
N ASP A 86 -2.98 11.69 0.42
CA ASP A 86 -3.28 12.20 1.76
C ASP A 86 -3.20 11.14 2.87
N VAL A 87 -2.26 10.20 2.72
CA VAL A 87 -2.06 9.12 3.70
C VAL A 87 -1.42 9.69 4.98
N PRO A 88 -2.13 9.72 6.13
CA PRO A 88 -1.61 10.33 7.34
C PRO A 88 -0.30 9.68 7.76
N HIS A 89 0.70 10.48 8.13
CA HIS A 89 2.05 10.04 8.53
C HIS A 89 2.95 9.54 7.41
N PHE A 90 2.51 9.51 6.16
CA PHE A 90 3.32 9.05 5.04
C PHE A 90 3.38 10.07 3.90
N LEU A 91 4.44 9.99 3.11
CA LEU A 91 4.62 10.74 1.88
C LEU A 91 4.96 9.73 0.77
N GLY A 92 4.35 9.89 -0.41
CA GLY A 92 4.78 9.12 -1.57
C GLY A 92 4.38 7.65 -1.57
N ILE A 93 3.20 7.32 -1.03
CA ILE A 93 2.75 5.92 -0.93
C ILE A 93 2.27 5.40 -2.29
N LEU A 94 2.78 4.22 -2.65
CA LEU A 94 2.48 3.55 -3.91
C LEU A 94 1.92 2.14 -3.68
N ILE A 95 1.28 1.60 -4.73
CA ILE A 95 1.12 0.15 -4.90
C ILE A 95 2.17 -0.32 -5.89
N HIS A 96 2.99 -1.31 -5.55
CA HIS A 96 4.06 -1.79 -6.44
C HIS A 96 4.39 -3.27 -6.28
N SER A 97 5.32 -3.76 -7.10
CA SER A 97 5.88 -5.11 -7.00
C SER A 97 7.05 -5.17 -6.00
N GLY A 98 7.18 -6.28 -5.30
CA GLY A 98 8.22 -6.62 -4.32
C GLY A 98 7.91 -8.01 -3.74
N ASN A 99 8.65 -8.50 -2.77
CA ASN A 99 8.45 -9.85 -2.24
C ASN A 99 8.18 -9.89 -0.73
N THR A 100 8.70 -8.92 0.02
CA THR A 100 8.69 -8.90 1.49
C THR A 100 8.29 -7.53 2.02
N GLU A 101 7.99 -7.43 3.32
CA GLU A 101 7.84 -6.14 4.01
C GLU A 101 9.08 -5.23 3.85
N GLY A 102 10.27 -5.82 3.72
CA GLY A 102 11.50 -5.06 3.49
C GLY A 102 11.50 -4.27 2.17
N ASP A 103 10.67 -4.66 1.21
CA ASP A 103 10.50 -3.93 -0.05
C ASP A 103 9.42 -2.83 0.04
N SER A 104 8.62 -2.81 1.12
CA SER A 104 7.41 -1.97 1.25
C SER A 104 7.76 -0.54 1.58
N ALA A 105 8.52 -0.33 2.66
CA ALA A 105 8.78 1.00 3.22
C ALA A 105 7.49 1.84 3.43
N GLY A 106 6.40 1.20 3.86
CA GLY A 106 5.06 1.78 3.99
C GLY A 106 4.20 1.69 2.72
N CYS A 107 4.71 1.24 1.57
CA CYS A 107 3.91 1.00 0.37
C CYS A 107 3.15 -0.33 0.42
N ILE A 108 2.14 -0.49 -0.44
CA ILE A 108 1.41 -1.76 -0.56
C ILE A 108 2.08 -2.59 -1.65
N ILE A 109 2.51 -3.80 -1.31
CA ILE A 109 3.06 -4.74 -2.30
C ILE A 109 1.99 -5.74 -2.69
N VAL A 110 1.82 -5.97 -4.00
CA VAL A 110 0.86 -6.94 -4.54
C VAL A 110 1.56 -8.20 -5.06
N GLY A 111 0.92 -9.36 -4.88
CA GLY A 111 1.40 -10.64 -5.39
C GLY A 111 0.54 -11.82 -4.93
N LYS A 112 1.11 -13.02 -4.92
CA LYS A 112 0.49 -14.24 -4.40
C LYS A 112 1.17 -14.68 -3.12
N ASN A 113 0.42 -14.82 -2.04
CA ASN A 113 0.94 -15.28 -0.76
C ASN A 113 0.92 -16.82 -0.69
N THR A 114 1.89 -17.46 -1.34
CA THR A 114 2.10 -18.92 -1.30
C THR A 114 3.19 -19.35 -0.33
N VAL A 115 3.91 -18.39 0.27
CA VAL A 115 4.98 -18.60 1.25
C VAL A 115 4.75 -17.67 2.43
N LYS A 116 4.92 -18.18 3.65
CA LYS A 116 4.75 -17.39 4.89
C LYS A 116 5.64 -16.15 4.86
N GLY A 117 5.04 -14.99 5.13
CA GLY A 117 5.75 -13.70 5.17
C GLY A 117 6.24 -13.17 3.83
N LYS A 118 5.73 -13.68 2.70
CA LYS A 118 6.12 -13.22 1.37
C LYS A 118 4.94 -13.19 0.40
N VAL A 119 5.08 -12.37 -0.64
CA VAL A 119 4.30 -12.52 -1.88
C VAL A 119 5.24 -12.86 -3.03
N LEU A 120 4.78 -13.74 -3.92
CA LEU A 120 5.47 -14.13 -5.15
C LEU A 120 4.68 -13.62 -6.37
N GLU A 121 5.25 -13.77 -7.57
CA GLU A 121 4.62 -13.31 -8.83
C GLU A 121 4.20 -11.82 -8.82
N SER A 122 4.90 -11.00 -8.05
CA SER A 122 4.51 -9.62 -7.79
C SER A 122 4.57 -8.73 -9.02
N ARG A 123 5.53 -8.95 -9.93
CA ARG A 123 5.63 -8.22 -11.21
C ARG A 123 4.42 -8.48 -12.10
N THR A 124 4.08 -9.75 -12.32
CA THR A 124 2.93 -10.15 -13.14
C THR A 124 1.62 -9.67 -12.51
N THR A 125 1.48 -9.78 -11.20
CA THR A 125 0.30 -9.30 -10.45
C THR A 125 0.17 -7.78 -10.57
N PHE A 126 1.26 -7.04 -10.40
CA PHE A 126 1.28 -5.59 -10.55
C PHE A 126 0.92 -5.15 -11.97
N GLN A 127 1.44 -5.82 -13.00
CA GLN A 127 1.09 -5.50 -14.40
C GLN A 127 -0.40 -5.67 -14.68
N LYS A 128 -1.00 -6.76 -14.18
CA LYS A 128 -2.46 -6.99 -14.30
C LYS A 128 -3.26 -5.91 -13.57
N LEU A 129 -2.86 -5.56 -12.35
CA LEU A 129 -3.51 -4.49 -11.60
C LEU A 129 -3.40 -3.17 -12.36
N TYR A 130 -2.20 -2.80 -12.78
CA TYR A 130 -1.94 -1.54 -13.48
C TYR A 130 -2.81 -1.40 -14.75
N ALA A 131 -2.93 -2.48 -15.54
CA ALA A 131 -3.79 -2.47 -16.73
C ALA A 131 -5.26 -2.20 -16.41
N MET A 132 -5.77 -2.70 -15.28
CA MET A 132 -7.14 -2.41 -14.82
C MET A 132 -7.29 -0.96 -14.33
N LEU A 133 -6.25 -0.41 -13.70
CA LEU A 133 -6.29 0.96 -13.19
C LEU A 133 -6.15 2.03 -14.28
N GLU A 134 -5.49 1.71 -15.39
CA GLU A 134 -5.18 2.70 -16.45
C GLU A 134 -6.42 3.22 -17.19
N SER A 135 -7.50 2.42 -17.26
CA SER A 135 -8.78 2.82 -17.85
C SER A 135 -9.70 3.56 -16.88
N GLU A 136 -9.35 3.66 -15.61
CA GLU A 136 -10.23 4.18 -14.56
C GLU A 136 -9.91 5.63 -14.21
N ARG A 137 -10.96 6.43 -13.99
CA ARG A 137 -10.83 7.85 -13.59
C ARG A 137 -10.96 8.06 -12.09
N ASP A 138 -11.85 7.31 -11.45
CA ASP A 138 -12.16 7.42 -10.03
C ASP A 138 -11.84 6.11 -9.32
N ILE A 139 -10.65 6.07 -8.72
CA ILE A 139 -10.15 4.90 -7.98
C ILE A 139 -10.06 5.28 -6.50
N THR A 140 -10.62 4.44 -5.65
CA THR A 140 -10.44 4.50 -4.20
C THR A 140 -9.89 3.18 -3.69
N ILE A 141 -9.15 3.22 -2.58
CA ILE A 141 -8.77 2.04 -1.82
C ILE A 141 -9.24 2.17 -0.38
N GLN A 142 -10.02 1.20 0.07
CA GLN A 142 -10.41 1.05 1.46
C GLN A 142 -9.51 0.00 2.11
N ILE A 143 -8.86 0.37 3.21
CA ILE A 143 -7.97 -0.49 4.00
C ILE A 143 -8.65 -0.78 5.32
N ILE A 144 -8.85 -2.08 5.61
CA ILE A 144 -9.50 -2.59 6.83
C ILE A 144 -8.63 -3.66 7.51
#